data_AF-A0A2T4AZ28-F1
#
_entry.id   AF-A0A2T4AZ28-F1
#
_cell.length_a   1.000
_cell.length_b   1.000
_cell.length_c   1.000
_cell.angle_alpha   90.00
_cell.angle_beta   90.00
_cell.angle_gamma   90.00
#
_symmetry.space_group_name_H-M   'P 1'
#
loop_
_entity.id
_entity.type
_entity.pdbx_description
1 polymer ?
#
loop_
_entity_poly.entity_id
_entity_poly.type
_entity_poly.pdbx_seq_one_letter_code
_entity_poly.pdbx_strand_id
1 'polypeptide(L)'
;MAGRLSIAIVLLAVLLGYVYNAYVQRFIRVAGVFREPGSTELAPGEFVVVNGTINCEDLHLHEPSGLLFTACEDDVASRRKWFPPIEHFFNPSTERMKGKLEVIDPKTFEAKVLELEGFSGPFVTHGIDVIDDPEKPQGEAVYIFAVNHKPNPEHYGENGDANAPKSHSVVELFHHVIGSKTARHIRTIWHPLMVTPNDIVAESPTSFFVTNDHFYTEGLLRAIEDVVPAAKWTNVVHIRLENLGLAPDGGGGDSAGVHASIALEKLHNLNGLGHGRGGQDEILVTGCVDGLLHVGEIRGKKESDEKVIRVKEVVEFDSPIDNPSYFRDPYANGTFDASGFVSTGPTRGIDFFENKGKESVLDPVMVWKATPRSGKKERDGRGEQDGTVAGSGKNWDVSLLFQDDGRRLRTSSASVLVAIDPKEEGGRRRAWLFVTGYQASNVIAVKVDL
;
A
#
# COMPACT_ATOMS: atom_id res chain seq x y z
N MET A 1 26.32 -46.57 18.03
CA MET A 1 25.32 -45.81 17.24
C MET A 1 24.79 -44.58 17.97
N ALA A 2 24.45 -44.65 19.28
CA ALA A 2 23.92 -43.51 20.06
C ALA A 2 24.79 -42.23 20.05
N GLY A 3 26.13 -42.35 20.12
CA GLY A 3 27.02 -41.18 20.08
C GLY A 3 27.06 -40.45 18.73
N ARG A 4 26.93 -41.18 17.62
CA ARG A 4 26.88 -40.58 16.26
C ARG A 4 25.54 -39.88 16.01
N LEU A 5 24.44 -40.45 16.52
CA LEU A 5 23.12 -39.83 16.45
C LEU A 5 23.05 -38.55 17.29
N SER A 6 23.64 -38.55 18.49
CA SER A 6 23.69 -37.36 19.36
C SER A 6 24.51 -36.23 18.74
N ILE A 7 25.66 -36.53 18.13
CA ILE A 7 26.47 -35.55 17.39
C ILE A 7 25.69 -35.02 16.18
N ALA A 8 25.02 -35.90 15.42
CA ALA A 8 24.21 -35.47 14.27
C ALA A 8 23.04 -34.55 14.68
N ILE A 9 22.36 -34.83 15.80
CA ILE A 9 21.29 -33.98 16.34
C ILE A 9 21.84 -32.62 16.76
N VAL A 10 22.98 -32.57 17.45
CA VAL A 10 23.61 -31.30 17.85
C VAL A 10 24.05 -30.50 16.63
N LEU A 11 24.69 -31.14 15.64
CA LEU A 11 25.10 -30.47 14.40
C LEU A 11 23.89 -29.95 13.61
N LEU A 12 22.79 -30.71 13.57
CA LEU A 12 21.54 -30.27 12.96
C LEU A 12 20.95 -29.09 13.74
N ALA A 13 20.90 -29.13 15.07
CA ALA A 13 20.41 -28.02 15.89
C ALA A 13 21.26 -26.75 15.74
N VAL A 14 22.59 -26.88 15.64
CA VAL A 14 23.50 -25.76 15.36
C VAL A 14 23.30 -25.22 13.95
N LEU A 15 23.13 -26.08 12.95
CA LEU A 15 22.85 -25.67 11.57
C LEU A 15 21.50 -24.95 11.47
N LEU A 16 20.44 -25.52 12.04
CA LEU A 16 19.12 -24.89 12.11
C LEU A 16 19.20 -23.58 12.88
N GLY A 17 19.87 -23.56 14.04
CA GLY A 17 20.11 -22.35 14.81
C GLY A 17 20.82 -21.27 13.98
N TYR A 18 21.87 -21.63 13.24
CA TYR A 18 22.60 -20.70 12.39
C TYR A 18 21.75 -20.15 11.23
N VAL A 19 21.02 -21.02 10.53
CA VAL A 19 20.17 -20.63 9.39
C VAL A 19 18.96 -19.80 9.84
N TYR A 20 18.27 -20.23 10.90
CA TYR A 20 17.09 -19.53 11.41
C TYR A 20 17.44 -18.28 12.21
N ASN A 21 18.66 -18.18 12.77
CA ASN A 21 19.06 -17.00 13.52
C ASN A 21 18.96 -15.71 12.68
N ALA A 22 19.30 -15.74 11.39
CA ALA A 22 19.16 -14.57 10.52
C ALA A 22 17.69 -14.15 10.36
N TYR A 23 16.78 -15.11 10.12
CA TYR A 23 15.34 -14.85 9.99
C TYR A 23 14.73 -14.37 11.30
N VAL A 24 15.08 -15.00 12.43
CA VAL A 24 14.59 -14.59 13.76
C VAL A 24 15.11 -13.21 14.12
N GLN A 25 16.39 -12.90 13.86
CA GLN A 25 16.93 -11.57 14.11
C GLN A 25 16.26 -10.51 13.24
N ARG A 26 16.01 -10.81 11.95
CA ARG A 26 15.28 -9.92 11.05
C ARG A 26 13.86 -9.67 11.58
N PHE A 27 13.13 -10.73 11.92
CA PHE A 27 11.79 -10.61 12.49
C PHE A 27 11.78 -9.77 13.77
N ILE A 28 12.65 -10.05 14.74
CA ILE A 28 12.76 -9.29 16.01
C ILE A 28 13.00 -7.80 15.74
N ARG A 29 13.88 -7.49 14.77
CA ARG A 29 14.21 -6.11 14.37
C ARG A 29 13.03 -5.43 13.70
N VAL A 30 12.47 -6.04 12.65
CA VAL A 30 11.37 -5.48 11.87
C VAL A 30 10.14 -5.32 12.74
N ALA A 31 9.67 -6.38 13.40
CA ALA A 31 8.51 -6.35 14.30
C ALA A 31 8.67 -5.39 15.50
N GLY A 32 9.88 -4.87 15.75
CA GLY A 32 10.12 -3.84 16.75
C GLY A 32 10.00 -4.34 18.18
N VAL A 33 10.32 -5.61 18.45
CA VAL A 33 10.12 -6.25 19.76
C VAL A 33 10.72 -5.43 20.90
N PHE A 34 11.90 -4.84 20.69
CA PHE A 34 12.61 -4.01 21.66
C PHE A 34 12.64 -2.52 21.29
N ARG A 35 11.85 -2.09 20.29
CA ARG A 35 11.82 -0.69 19.86
C ARG A 35 10.99 0.12 20.84
N GLU A 36 11.56 1.22 21.33
CA GLU A 36 10.86 2.23 22.12
C GLU A 36 10.21 3.26 21.17
N PRO A 37 8.93 3.58 21.35
CA PRO A 37 8.27 4.63 20.56
C PRO A 37 8.88 6.01 20.79
N GLY A 38 9.25 6.68 19.70
CA GLY A 38 9.71 8.06 19.70
C GLY A 38 8.67 9.02 19.12
N SER A 39 8.87 10.32 19.35
CA SER A 39 8.05 11.38 18.77
C SER A 39 8.96 12.47 18.22
N THR A 40 8.89 12.72 16.91
CA THR A 40 9.63 13.83 16.27
C THR A 40 9.14 15.17 16.80
N GLU A 41 10.05 15.99 17.32
CA GLU A 41 9.77 17.38 17.71
C GLU A 41 9.50 18.23 16.47
N LEU A 42 8.42 19.01 16.51
CA LEU A 42 7.99 19.88 15.40
C LEU A 42 7.86 21.31 15.91
N ALA A 43 8.33 22.29 15.14
CA ALA A 43 8.16 23.69 15.50
C ALA A 43 6.68 24.11 15.32
N PRO A 44 6.26 25.23 15.95
CA PRO A 44 4.93 25.79 15.71
C PRO A 44 4.69 26.02 14.21
N GLY A 45 3.56 25.52 13.70
CA GLY A 45 3.20 25.62 12.28
C GLY A 45 3.80 24.55 11.37
N GLU A 46 4.52 23.56 11.91
CA GLU A 46 5.06 22.42 11.16
C GLU A 46 4.23 21.13 11.30
N PHE A 47 3.07 21.21 11.94
CA PHE A 47 2.11 20.12 12.11
C PHE A 47 0.71 20.61 11.75
N VAL A 48 0.05 19.88 10.86
CA VAL A 48 -1.32 20.16 10.42
C VAL A 48 -2.13 18.86 10.46
N VAL A 49 -3.38 18.96 10.90
CA VAL A 49 -4.36 17.87 10.83
C VAL A 49 -5.30 18.18 9.66
N VAL A 50 -5.44 17.24 8.73
CA VAL A 50 -6.37 17.37 7.62
C VAL A 50 -7.73 16.82 8.06
N ASN A 51 -8.61 17.69 8.54
CA ASN A 51 -9.88 17.27 9.13
C ASN A 51 -10.78 16.52 8.14
N GLY A 52 -11.49 15.50 8.64
CA GLY A 52 -12.51 14.76 7.88
C GLY A 52 -12.02 13.48 7.21
N THR A 53 -10.71 13.23 7.25
CA THR A 53 -10.01 12.12 6.59
C THR A 53 -9.90 10.89 7.51
N ILE A 54 -11.05 10.30 7.84
CA ILE A 54 -11.15 9.21 8.82
C ILE A 54 -10.71 7.88 8.21
N ASN A 55 -9.80 7.15 8.87
CA ASN A 55 -9.38 5.79 8.53
C ASN A 55 -9.01 5.62 7.05
N CYS A 56 -8.33 6.60 6.47
CA CYS A 56 -7.88 6.49 5.09
C CYS A 56 -6.65 5.59 5.06
N GLU A 57 -6.79 4.45 4.42
CA GLU A 57 -5.73 3.45 4.43
C GLU A 57 -4.64 3.77 3.39
N ASP A 58 -4.97 4.46 2.31
CA ASP A 58 -4.02 4.77 1.26
C ASP A 58 -4.09 6.23 0.77
N LEU A 59 -3.00 6.74 0.18
CA LEU A 59 -2.81 8.13 -0.20
C LEU A 59 -1.83 8.27 -1.38
N HIS A 60 -2.24 8.98 -2.43
CA HIS A 60 -1.42 9.22 -3.62
C HIS A 60 -1.36 10.69 -4.00
N LEU A 61 -0.18 11.18 -4.39
CA LEU A 61 -0.04 12.48 -5.06
C LEU A 61 -0.22 12.30 -6.56
N HIS A 62 -1.27 12.91 -7.11
CA HIS A 62 -1.40 13.03 -8.55
C HIS A 62 -0.63 14.26 -9.02
N GLU A 63 0.68 14.07 -9.28
CA GLU A 63 1.66 15.12 -9.63
C GLU A 63 1.13 16.15 -10.65
N PRO A 64 0.45 15.76 -11.75
CA PRO A 64 0.01 16.71 -12.77
C PRO A 64 -1.04 17.71 -12.26
N SER A 65 -1.91 17.27 -11.35
CA SER A 65 -2.90 18.15 -10.70
C SER A 65 -2.36 18.86 -9.45
N GLY A 66 -1.30 18.32 -8.85
CA GLY A 66 -0.76 18.78 -7.57
C GLY A 66 -1.68 18.50 -6.37
N LEU A 67 -2.65 17.58 -6.52
CA LEU A 67 -3.61 17.20 -5.49
C LEU A 67 -3.33 15.79 -4.99
N LEU A 68 -3.65 15.56 -3.73
CA LEU A 68 -3.59 14.24 -3.10
C LEU A 68 -4.97 13.57 -3.20
N PHE A 69 -4.99 12.27 -3.46
CA PHE A 69 -6.19 11.44 -3.51
C PHE A 69 -6.09 10.36 -2.43
N THR A 70 -7.22 10.09 -1.77
CA THR A 70 -7.29 9.10 -0.70
C THR A 70 -8.69 8.48 -0.62
N ALA A 71 -8.79 7.31 0.00
CA ALA A 71 -10.06 6.63 0.24
C ALA A 71 -10.26 6.35 1.74
N CYS A 72 -11.28 6.99 2.30
CA CYS A 72 -11.54 7.09 3.74
C CYS A 72 -12.87 6.44 4.11
N GLU A 73 -13.15 6.28 5.41
CA GLU A 73 -14.45 5.82 5.90
C GLU A 73 -15.39 6.98 6.24
N ASP A 74 -16.68 6.67 6.38
CA ASP A 74 -17.68 7.55 6.98
C ASP A 74 -17.75 7.46 8.50
N ASP A 75 -17.47 6.30 9.09
CA ASP A 75 -17.61 6.04 10.52
C ASP A 75 -16.39 5.29 11.08
N VAL A 76 -15.83 5.76 12.19
CA VAL A 76 -14.71 5.06 12.87
C VAL A 76 -15.15 3.68 13.35
N ALA A 77 -16.42 3.52 13.72
CA ALA A 77 -16.94 2.27 14.27
C ALA A 77 -17.17 1.18 13.22
N SER A 78 -17.36 1.51 11.94
CA SER A 78 -17.60 0.53 10.88
C SER A 78 -16.34 -0.30 10.60
N ARG A 79 -15.19 0.35 10.39
CA ARG A 79 -13.86 -0.27 10.19
C ARG A 79 -13.49 -1.27 11.28
N ARG A 80 -13.84 -0.98 12.54
CA ARG A 80 -13.57 -1.87 13.68
C ARG A 80 -14.48 -3.10 13.70
N LYS A 81 -15.67 -3.01 13.11
CA LYS A 81 -16.64 -4.11 13.03
C LYS A 81 -16.44 -4.94 11.77
N TRP A 82 -15.99 -4.32 10.69
CA TRP A 82 -15.81 -4.93 9.39
C TRP A 82 -14.64 -4.31 8.65
N PHE A 83 -13.57 -5.09 8.50
CA PHE A 83 -12.40 -4.80 7.69
C PHE A 83 -11.62 -6.11 7.51
N PRO A 84 -11.95 -6.91 6.48
CA PRO A 84 -11.31 -8.20 6.21
C PRO A 84 -9.77 -8.20 6.20
N PRO A 85 -9.07 -7.15 5.74
CA PRO A 85 -7.59 -7.11 5.77
C PRO A 85 -6.98 -7.30 7.16
N ILE A 86 -7.69 -6.99 8.25
CA ILE A 86 -7.22 -7.24 9.63
C ILE A 86 -8.09 -8.26 10.38
N GLU A 87 -8.85 -9.08 9.64
CA GLU A 87 -9.77 -10.11 10.13
C GLU A 87 -10.95 -9.58 10.96
N HIS A 88 -11.35 -8.34 10.74
CA HIS A 88 -12.57 -7.82 11.32
C HIS A 88 -13.78 -8.32 10.53
N PHE A 89 -14.44 -9.36 11.05
CA PHE A 89 -15.67 -9.95 10.51
C PHE A 89 -16.81 -9.93 11.54
N PHE A 90 -16.84 -8.93 12.42
CA PHE A 90 -17.72 -8.91 13.60
C PHE A 90 -19.15 -8.48 13.28
N ASN A 91 -19.37 -7.66 12.26
CA ASN A 91 -20.70 -7.25 11.83
C ASN A 91 -20.76 -7.00 10.31
N PRO A 92 -21.50 -7.81 9.53
CA PRO A 92 -21.64 -7.65 8.08
C PRO A 92 -22.66 -6.58 7.66
N SER A 93 -23.26 -5.82 8.60
CA SER A 93 -24.25 -4.79 8.28
C SER A 93 -23.66 -3.64 7.46
N THR A 94 -24.27 -3.38 6.31
CA THR A 94 -23.79 -2.40 5.31
C THR A 94 -24.29 -0.97 5.55
N GLU A 95 -25.12 -0.73 6.57
CA GLU A 95 -25.75 0.57 6.83
C GLU A 95 -24.74 1.72 6.99
N ARG A 96 -23.56 1.42 7.53
CA ARG A 96 -22.46 2.37 7.79
C ARG A 96 -21.16 2.00 7.08
N MET A 97 -21.28 1.35 5.93
CA MET A 97 -20.15 1.08 5.03
C MET A 97 -20.23 2.08 3.89
N LYS A 98 -20.10 3.37 4.19
CA LYS A 98 -20.25 4.46 3.21
C LYS A 98 -18.94 5.23 3.09
N GLY A 99 -17.87 4.49 2.84
CA GLY A 99 -16.56 5.05 2.53
C GLY A 99 -16.62 6.12 1.43
N LYS A 100 -15.54 6.89 1.36
CA LYS A 100 -15.45 8.13 0.60
C LYS A 100 -14.19 8.13 -0.24
N LEU A 101 -14.27 8.72 -1.42
CA LEU A 101 -13.10 9.23 -2.12
C LEU A 101 -12.94 10.70 -1.74
N GLU A 102 -11.74 11.10 -1.33
CA GLU A 102 -11.44 12.47 -0.93
C GLU A 102 -10.23 13.00 -1.68
N VAL A 103 -10.26 14.31 -1.97
CA VAL A 103 -9.16 15.04 -2.59
C VAL A 103 -8.64 16.06 -1.58
N ILE A 104 -7.34 16.05 -1.31
CA ILE A 104 -6.68 16.97 -0.38
C ILE A 104 -5.83 17.94 -1.20
N ASP A 105 -6.03 19.24 -0.99
CA ASP A 105 -5.15 20.27 -1.53
C ASP A 105 -3.96 20.47 -0.56
N PRO A 106 -2.72 20.12 -0.97
CA PRO A 106 -1.56 20.21 -0.08
C PRO A 106 -1.16 21.64 0.27
N LYS A 107 -1.75 22.66 -0.36
CA LYS A 107 -1.49 24.08 -0.05
C LYS A 107 -2.43 24.61 1.03
N THR A 108 -3.68 24.15 1.03
CA THR A 108 -4.72 24.61 1.97
C THR A 108 -4.94 23.64 3.12
N PHE A 109 -4.51 22.38 2.97
CA PHE A 109 -4.76 21.27 3.90
C PHE A 109 -6.25 20.98 4.09
N GLU A 110 -7.07 21.31 3.10
CA GLU A 110 -8.49 21.03 3.08
C GLU A 110 -8.78 19.75 2.29
N ALA A 111 -9.57 18.85 2.89
CA ALA A 111 -10.09 17.66 2.23
C ALA A 111 -11.49 17.93 1.67
N LYS A 112 -11.72 17.47 0.44
CA LYS A 112 -13.02 17.54 -0.24
C LYS A 112 -13.50 16.14 -0.58
N VAL A 113 -14.66 15.78 -0.03
CA VAL A 113 -15.37 14.55 -0.38
C VAL A 113 -15.89 14.64 -1.81
N LEU A 114 -15.65 13.58 -2.59
CA LEU A 114 -16.26 13.40 -3.91
C LEU A 114 -17.59 12.65 -3.77
N GLU A 115 -18.64 13.21 -4.36
CA GLU A 115 -19.93 12.53 -4.46
C GLU A 115 -19.82 11.36 -5.46
N LEU A 116 -20.14 10.14 -5.02
CA LEU A 116 -20.02 8.94 -5.85
C LEU A 116 -21.26 8.81 -6.75
N GLU A 117 -21.18 9.32 -7.97
CA GLU A 117 -22.25 9.26 -8.94
C GLU A 117 -22.37 7.84 -9.53
N GLY A 118 -23.58 7.27 -9.53
CA GLY A 118 -23.82 5.93 -10.07
C GLY A 118 -23.43 4.78 -9.14
N PHE A 119 -23.01 5.06 -7.90
CA PHE A 119 -22.64 4.05 -6.90
C PHE A 119 -23.58 4.08 -5.69
N SER A 120 -24.10 2.93 -5.26
CA SER A 120 -25.04 2.84 -4.11
C SER A 120 -24.76 1.69 -3.14
N GLY A 121 -23.67 0.94 -3.33
CA GLY A 121 -23.31 -0.23 -2.53
C GLY A 121 -22.65 0.10 -1.18
N PRO A 122 -22.26 -0.93 -0.41
CA PRO A 122 -21.24 -0.77 0.62
C PRO A 122 -19.89 -0.43 -0.03
N PHE A 123 -19.19 0.52 0.56
CA PHE A 123 -17.83 0.90 0.19
C PHE A 123 -16.96 0.88 1.45
N VAL A 124 -16.16 -0.17 1.57
CA VAL A 124 -15.21 -0.39 2.66
C VAL A 124 -13.82 -0.24 2.05
N THR A 125 -13.24 0.95 2.19
CA THR A 125 -12.07 1.36 1.40
C THR A 125 -10.79 0.68 1.88
N HIS A 126 -9.82 0.50 0.99
CA HIS A 126 -8.47 0.00 1.28
C HIS A 126 -7.49 0.72 0.32
N GLY A 127 -6.60 0.01 -0.36
CA GLY A 127 -5.67 0.58 -1.35
C GLY A 127 -6.37 1.22 -2.56
N ILE A 128 -5.76 2.26 -3.11
CA ILE A 128 -6.21 2.95 -4.32
C ILE A 128 -5.06 3.18 -5.31
N ASP A 129 -5.41 3.52 -6.55
CA ASP A 129 -4.47 4.19 -7.43
C ASP A 129 -5.19 5.23 -8.30
N VAL A 130 -4.45 6.25 -8.74
CA VAL A 130 -4.99 7.37 -9.51
C VAL A 130 -4.08 7.66 -10.70
N ILE A 131 -4.66 7.54 -11.90
CA ILE A 131 -3.96 7.80 -13.17
C ILE A 131 -4.71 8.84 -14.00
N ASP A 132 -3.99 9.62 -14.79
CA ASP A 132 -4.56 10.53 -15.78
C ASP A 132 -5.53 9.80 -16.72
N ASP A 133 -6.59 10.51 -17.12
CA ASP A 133 -7.42 10.12 -18.25
C ASP A 133 -6.64 10.36 -19.56
N PRO A 134 -6.24 9.31 -20.29
CA PRO A 134 -5.45 9.47 -21.51
C PRO A 134 -6.21 10.17 -22.65
N GLU A 135 -7.53 10.32 -22.53
CA GLU A 135 -8.37 11.01 -23.51
C GLU A 135 -8.54 12.52 -23.19
N LYS A 136 -7.95 12.99 -22.09
CA LYS A 136 -8.01 14.39 -21.64
C LYS A 136 -6.60 14.98 -21.55
N PRO A 137 -6.48 16.33 -21.56
CA PRO A 137 -5.22 16.96 -21.20
C PRO A 137 -4.76 16.52 -19.81
N GLN A 138 -3.46 16.34 -19.66
CA GLN A 138 -2.85 15.88 -18.41
C GLN A 138 -3.24 16.79 -17.25
N GLY A 139 -3.66 16.20 -16.12
CA GLY A 139 -4.10 16.94 -14.95
C GLY A 139 -5.53 17.48 -15.00
N GLU A 140 -6.31 17.20 -16.05
CA GLU A 140 -7.72 17.65 -16.14
C GLU A 140 -8.74 16.60 -15.70
N ALA A 141 -8.44 15.31 -15.84
CA ALA A 141 -9.29 14.22 -15.37
C ALA A 141 -8.46 12.98 -15.04
N VAL A 142 -9.01 12.14 -14.16
CA VAL A 142 -8.35 10.93 -13.66
C VAL A 142 -9.32 9.75 -13.61
N TYR A 143 -8.75 8.55 -13.71
CA TYR A 143 -9.38 7.32 -13.24
C TYR A 143 -8.88 6.99 -11.84
N ILE A 144 -9.80 6.63 -10.95
CA ILE A 144 -9.52 6.22 -9.58
C ILE A 144 -9.92 4.76 -9.44
N PHE A 145 -8.97 3.90 -9.12
CA PHE A 145 -9.20 2.50 -8.78
C PHE A 145 -9.22 2.38 -7.26
N ALA A 146 -10.19 1.67 -6.70
CA ALA A 146 -10.28 1.51 -5.26
C ALA A 146 -10.64 0.07 -4.87
N VAL A 147 -9.84 -0.55 -4.02
CA VAL A 147 -10.19 -1.82 -3.39
C VAL A 147 -11.39 -1.61 -2.46
N ASN A 148 -12.36 -2.52 -2.54
CA ASN A 148 -13.59 -2.48 -1.75
C ASN A 148 -13.91 -3.86 -1.15
N HIS A 149 -13.98 -3.94 0.18
CA HIS A 149 -14.21 -5.18 0.92
C HIS A 149 -15.66 -5.37 1.39
N LYS A 150 -16.53 -5.77 0.48
CA LYS A 150 -17.97 -5.91 0.77
C LYS A 150 -18.27 -7.23 1.50
N PRO A 151 -19.22 -7.26 2.45
CA PRO A 151 -19.80 -8.52 2.92
C PRO A 151 -20.32 -9.34 1.75
N ASN A 152 -19.98 -10.62 1.70
CA ASN A 152 -20.39 -11.50 0.61
C ASN A 152 -21.87 -11.93 0.79
N PRO A 153 -22.78 -11.60 -0.15
CA PRO A 153 -24.16 -12.06 -0.10
C PRO A 153 -24.28 -13.59 -0.16
N GLU A 154 -23.33 -14.31 -0.76
CA GLU A 154 -23.33 -15.78 -0.77
C GLU A 154 -23.12 -16.36 0.63
N HIS A 155 -22.42 -15.64 1.52
CA HIS A 155 -22.20 -16.06 2.91
C HIS A 155 -23.29 -15.53 3.86
N TYR A 156 -23.67 -14.26 3.72
CA TYR A 156 -24.54 -13.55 4.67
C TYR A 156 -25.98 -13.34 4.19
N GLY A 157 -26.29 -13.68 2.93
CA GLY A 157 -27.61 -13.48 2.33
C GLY A 157 -28.67 -14.46 2.84
N GLU A 158 -29.89 -14.28 2.34
CA GLU A 158 -30.99 -15.20 2.61
C GLU A 158 -30.67 -16.58 1.99
N ASN A 159 -30.43 -17.58 2.84
CA ASN A 159 -29.86 -18.90 2.51
C ASN A 159 -28.35 -18.94 2.24
N GLY A 160 -27.57 -18.07 2.89
CA GLY A 160 -26.11 -18.07 2.76
C GLY A 160 -25.43 -19.40 3.10
N ASP A 161 -24.34 -19.69 2.39
CA ASP A 161 -23.45 -20.81 2.63
C ASP A 161 -22.33 -20.40 3.59
N ALA A 162 -22.28 -21.03 4.77
CA ALA A 162 -21.24 -20.79 5.76
C ALA A 162 -19.82 -21.13 5.26
N ASN A 163 -19.70 -21.90 4.17
CA ASN A 163 -18.41 -22.21 3.52
C ASN A 163 -18.03 -21.21 2.43
N ALA A 164 -18.95 -20.35 1.99
CA ALA A 164 -18.62 -19.27 1.07
C ALA A 164 -17.67 -18.27 1.74
N PRO A 165 -16.78 -17.58 1.01
CA PRO A 165 -15.94 -16.53 1.56
C PRO A 165 -16.79 -15.43 2.24
N LYS A 166 -16.39 -14.96 3.42
CA LYS A 166 -17.09 -13.88 4.12
C LYS A 166 -17.05 -12.54 3.38
N SER A 167 -15.97 -12.25 2.67
CA SER A 167 -15.81 -11.01 1.90
C SER A 167 -15.95 -11.29 0.40
N HIS A 168 -16.67 -10.41 -0.29
CA HIS A 168 -16.65 -10.27 -1.75
C HIS A 168 -15.81 -9.02 -2.07
N SER A 169 -14.50 -9.19 -2.01
CA SER A 169 -13.53 -8.12 -2.23
C SER A 169 -13.36 -7.83 -3.72
N VAL A 170 -13.53 -6.58 -4.12
CA VAL A 170 -13.54 -6.15 -5.53
C VAL A 170 -12.66 -4.92 -5.73
N VAL A 171 -12.45 -4.51 -6.99
CA VAL A 171 -11.97 -3.17 -7.33
C VAL A 171 -13.09 -2.37 -7.96
N GLU A 172 -13.35 -1.18 -7.43
CA GLU A 172 -14.30 -0.22 -7.98
C GLU A 172 -13.54 0.81 -8.82
N LEU A 173 -13.95 1.01 -10.07
CA LEU A 173 -13.35 1.99 -10.98
C LEU A 173 -14.24 3.23 -11.08
N PHE A 174 -13.66 4.40 -10.86
CA PHE A 174 -14.31 5.70 -10.98
C PHE A 174 -13.58 6.60 -11.98
N HIS A 175 -14.29 7.60 -12.50
CA HIS A 175 -13.75 8.69 -13.30
C HIS A 175 -14.07 10.03 -12.65
N HIS A 176 -13.08 10.91 -12.56
CA HIS A 176 -13.21 12.21 -11.92
C HIS A 176 -12.59 13.30 -12.79
N VAL A 177 -13.34 14.38 -13.02
CA VAL A 177 -12.81 15.60 -13.64
C VAL A 177 -12.28 16.52 -12.54
N ILE A 178 -11.02 16.91 -12.64
CA ILE A 178 -10.35 17.73 -11.61
C ILE A 178 -11.13 19.04 -11.39
N GLY A 179 -11.37 19.37 -10.12
CA GLY A 179 -12.15 20.54 -9.70
C GLY A 179 -13.67 20.32 -9.64
N SER A 180 -14.19 19.26 -10.26
CA SER A 180 -15.61 18.87 -10.12
C SER A 180 -15.91 18.35 -8.71
N LYS A 181 -17.19 18.07 -8.41
CA LYS A 181 -17.63 17.57 -7.09
C LYS A 181 -17.88 16.06 -7.07
N THR A 182 -17.84 15.40 -8.23
CA THR A 182 -18.30 14.02 -8.37
C THR A 182 -17.17 13.11 -8.83
N ALA A 183 -17.21 11.85 -8.38
CA ALA A 183 -16.49 10.74 -8.97
C ALA A 183 -17.54 9.77 -9.52
N ARG A 184 -17.59 9.61 -10.85
CA ARG A 184 -18.59 8.77 -11.51
C ARG A 184 -18.10 7.34 -11.54
N HIS A 185 -18.87 6.43 -10.97
CA HIS A 185 -18.60 4.99 -11.04
C HIS A 185 -18.69 4.51 -12.49
N ILE A 186 -17.69 3.74 -12.89
CA ILE A 186 -17.58 3.14 -14.22
C ILE A 186 -18.05 1.69 -14.15
N ARG A 187 -17.45 0.90 -13.25
CA ARG A 187 -17.77 -0.51 -13.04
C ARG A 187 -17.12 -1.07 -11.78
N THR A 188 -17.68 -2.19 -11.33
CA THR A 188 -17.06 -3.10 -10.36
C THR A 188 -16.28 -4.19 -11.11
N ILE A 189 -15.13 -4.59 -10.56
CA ILE A 189 -14.19 -5.54 -11.16
C ILE A 189 -13.89 -6.63 -10.13
N TRP A 190 -14.16 -7.89 -10.49
CA TRP A 190 -13.88 -9.05 -9.67
C TRP A 190 -13.34 -10.22 -10.50
N HIS A 191 -12.42 -10.98 -9.92
CA HIS A 191 -11.91 -12.21 -10.52
C HIS A 191 -11.53 -13.22 -9.42
N PRO A 192 -11.66 -14.55 -9.63
CA PRO A 192 -11.26 -15.56 -8.63
C PRO A 192 -9.79 -15.52 -8.18
N LEU A 193 -8.92 -14.86 -8.95
CA LEU A 193 -7.52 -14.65 -8.56
C LEU A 193 -7.36 -13.48 -7.57
N MET A 194 -8.36 -12.62 -7.40
CA MET A 194 -8.37 -11.54 -6.40
C MET A 194 -9.00 -12.03 -5.10
N VAL A 195 -8.25 -12.83 -4.34
CA VAL A 195 -8.73 -13.48 -3.11
C VAL A 195 -8.72 -12.50 -1.93
N THR A 196 -7.62 -11.76 -1.77
CA THR A 196 -7.34 -10.84 -0.67
C THR A 196 -6.73 -9.54 -1.22
N PRO A 197 -7.41 -8.85 -2.17
CA PRO A 197 -6.88 -7.66 -2.81
C PRO A 197 -6.51 -6.62 -1.76
N ASN A 198 -5.29 -6.09 -1.82
CA ASN A 198 -4.79 -5.13 -0.85
C ASN A 198 -4.62 -3.75 -1.49
N ASP A 199 -3.72 -3.64 -2.45
CA ASP A 199 -3.41 -2.38 -3.12
C ASP A 199 -3.22 -2.53 -4.63
N ILE A 200 -3.19 -1.41 -5.36
CA ILE A 200 -3.31 -1.33 -6.81
C ILE A 200 -2.18 -0.49 -7.42
N VAL A 201 -1.71 -0.89 -8.60
CA VAL A 201 -0.99 -0.01 -9.53
C VAL A 201 -1.60 -0.15 -10.92
N ALA A 202 -2.17 0.93 -11.44
CA ALA A 202 -2.81 1.01 -12.73
C ALA A 202 -1.84 1.51 -13.81
N GLU A 203 -1.69 0.75 -14.89
CA GLU A 203 -0.97 1.21 -16.09
C GLU A 203 -1.89 2.00 -17.02
N SER A 204 -3.18 1.70 -17.00
CA SER A 204 -4.17 2.31 -17.88
C SER A 204 -5.58 2.07 -17.33
N PRO A 205 -6.61 2.75 -17.87
CA PRO A 205 -7.99 2.53 -17.44
C PRO A 205 -8.46 1.06 -17.55
N THR A 206 -7.82 0.25 -18.41
CA THR A 206 -8.16 -1.16 -18.65
C THR A 206 -7.08 -2.15 -18.24
N SER A 207 -6.01 -1.72 -17.55
CA SER A 207 -4.94 -2.62 -17.14
C SER A 207 -4.27 -2.15 -15.85
N PHE A 208 -4.25 -3.03 -14.86
CA PHE A 208 -3.71 -2.74 -13.53
C PHE A 208 -3.18 -4.01 -12.87
N PHE A 209 -2.40 -3.84 -11.81
CA PHE A 209 -1.92 -4.88 -10.93
C PHE A 209 -2.60 -4.74 -9.57
N VAL A 210 -2.86 -5.86 -8.91
CA VAL A 210 -3.43 -5.90 -7.56
C VAL A 210 -2.70 -6.96 -6.73
N THR A 211 -2.31 -6.61 -5.51
CA THR A 211 -1.70 -7.56 -4.56
C THR A 211 -2.76 -8.40 -3.88
N ASN A 212 -2.48 -9.68 -3.69
CA ASN A 212 -3.16 -10.49 -2.67
C ASN A 212 -2.24 -10.60 -1.45
N ASP A 213 -2.65 -9.98 -0.35
CA ASP A 213 -1.82 -9.88 0.85
C ASP A 213 -1.72 -11.16 1.67
N HIS A 214 -2.63 -12.10 1.45
CA HIS A 214 -2.63 -13.40 2.11
C HIS A 214 -3.17 -14.50 1.20
N PHE A 215 -2.68 -15.72 1.37
CA PHE A 215 -3.32 -16.91 0.81
C PHE A 215 -4.55 -17.32 1.65
N TYR A 216 -4.43 -17.29 2.98
CA TYR A 216 -5.53 -17.59 3.89
C TYR A 216 -6.29 -16.32 4.28
N THR A 217 -7.61 -16.36 4.21
CA THR A 217 -8.46 -15.19 4.50
C THR A 217 -8.62 -14.89 5.99
N GLU A 218 -8.51 -15.90 6.86
CA GLU A 218 -8.60 -15.75 8.32
C GLU A 218 -7.99 -16.95 9.08
N GLY A 219 -7.82 -16.77 10.39
CA GLY A 219 -7.54 -17.84 11.35
C GLY A 219 -6.06 -18.17 11.49
N LEU A 220 -5.78 -19.34 12.10
CA LEU A 220 -4.42 -19.72 12.51
C LEU A 220 -3.43 -19.78 11.34
N LEU A 221 -3.86 -20.24 10.17
CA LEU A 221 -2.98 -20.36 9.01
C LEU A 221 -2.60 -18.98 8.44
N ARG A 222 -3.51 -17.99 8.52
CA ARG A 222 -3.20 -16.59 8.21
C ARG A 222 -2.21 -16.00 9.21
N ALA A 223 -2.42 -16.23 10.51
CA ALA A 223 -1.47 -15.79 11.54
C ALA A 223 -0.08 -16.45 11.40
N ILE A 224 -0.01 -17.68 10.89
CA ILE A 224 1.27 -18.33 10.55
C ILE A 224 1.90 -17.67 9.32
N GLU A 225 1.10 -17.31 8.31
CA GLU A 225 1.55 -16.56 7.15
C GLU A 225 2.19 -15.24 7.57
N ASP A 226 1.63 -14.49 8.53
CA ASP A 226 2.19 -13.22 9.01
C ASP A 226 3.58 -13.33 9.69
N VAL A 227 3.87 -14.45 10.36
CA VAL A 227 5.03 -14.56 11.25
C VAL A 227 6.14 -15.47 10.73
N VAL A 228 5.89 -16.22 9.65
CA VAL A 228 6.84 -17.18 9.09
C VAL A 228 7.34 -16.68 7.73
N PRO A 229 8.55 -16.09 7.62
CA PRO A 229 9.09 -15.56 6.37
C PRO A 229 9.21 -16.55 5.20
N ALA A 230 9.08 -17.85 5.48
CA ALA A 230 9.03 -18.90 4.47
C ALA A 230 7.64 -19.10 3.83
N ALA A 231 6.58 -18.50 4.38
CA ALA A 231 5.22 -18.52 3.87
C ALA A 231 5.05 -17.57 2.66
N LYS A 232 5.81 -17.86 1.61
CA LYS A 232 5.89 -17.05 0.39
C LYS A 232 4.72 -17.33 -0.56
N TRP A 233 3.49 -17.19 -0.06
CA TRP A 233 2.26 -17.61 -0.73
C TRP A 233 1.51 -16.46 -1.40
N THR A 234 1.80 -15.23 -0.98
CA THR A 234 1.25 -14.01 -1.57
C THR A 234 1.69 -13.80 -3.02
N ASN A 235 0.89 -13.05 -3.77
CA ASN A 235 1.12 -12.80 -5.18
C ASN A 235 0.58 -11.43 -5.62
N VAL A 236 1.02 -10.98 -6.79
CA VAL A 236 0.44 -9.86 -7.54
C VAL A 236 -0.26 -10.42 -8.76
N VAL A 237 -1.48 -9.98 -9.00
CA VAL A 237 -2.29 -10.36 -10.15
C VAL A 237 -2.30 -9.20 -11.13
N HIS A 238 -2.00 -9.48 -12.40
CA HIS A 238 -2.26 -8.55 -13.49
C HIS A 238 -3.70 -8.73 -13.95
N ILE A 239 -4.44 -7.63 -14.00
CA ILE A 239 -5.81 -7.56 -14.50
C ILE A 239 -5.83 -6.79 -15.82
N ARG A 240 -6.54 -7.34 -16.81
CA ARG A 240 -6.88 -6.65 -18.06
C ARG A 240 -8.38 -6.68 -18.28
N LEU A 241 -8.95 -5.52 -18.59
CA LEU A 241 -10.34 -5.37 -19.00
C LEU A 241 -10.44 -5.38 -20.53
N GLU A 242 -11.45 -6.06 -21.07
CA GLU A 242 -11.76 -5.97 -22.51
C GLU A 242 -12.23 -4.58 -22.92
N ASN A 243 -13.00 -3.94 -22.04
CA ASN A 243 -13.51 -2.59 -22.23
C ASN A 243 -13.86 -1.96 -20.87
N LEU A 244 -13.94 -0.63 -20.85
CA LEU A 244 -14.31 0.13 -19.64
C LEU A 244 -15.78 0.00 -19.27
N GLY A 245 -16.65 -0.23 -20.25
CA GLY A 245 -18.08 -0.41 -20.01
C GLY A 245 -18.41 -1.79 -19.42
N LEU A 246 -19.68 -1.96 -19.04
CA LEU A 246 -20.26 -3.29 -18.91
C LEU A 246 -20.64 -3.80 -20.32
N ALA A 247 -20.68 -5.12 -20.51
CA ALA A 247 -21.23 -5.70 -21.72
C ALA A 247 -22.68 -5.19 -21.93
N PRO A 248 -23.08 -4.83 -23.17
CA PRO A 248 -24.40 -4.25 -23.46
C PRO A 248 -25.61 -5.09 -23.01
N ASP A 249 -25.40 -6.38 -22.69
CA ASP A 249 -26.44 -7.34 -22.31
C ASP A 249 -26.50 -7.60 -20.78
N GLY A 250 -25.63 -6.98 -19.98
CA GLY A 250 -25.58 -7.19 -18.52
C GLY A 250 -25.16 -8.61 -18.12
N GLY A 251 -24.64 -9.42 -19.04
CA GLY A 251 -24.16 -10.77 -18.77
C GLY A 251 -22.80 -10.77 -18.06
N GLY A 252 -22.60 -11.68 -17.09
CA GLY A 252 -21.29 -11.97 -16.49
C GLY A 252 -20.93 -11.23 -15.20
N GLY A 253 -21.77 -10.29 -14.73
CA GLY A 253 -21.59 -9.60 -13.44
C GLY A 253 -20.23 -8.88 -13.31
N ASP A 254 -19.70 -8.83 -12.09
CA ASP A 254 -18.42 -8.16 -11.77
C ASP A 254 -17.20 -8.75 -12.53
N SER A 255 -17.31 -9.97 -13.08
CA SER A 255 -16.25 -10.65 -13.87
C SER A 255 -16.37 -10.48 -15.38
N ALA A 256 -17.39 -9.80 -15.88
CA ALA A 256 -17.62 -9.67 -17.32
C ALA A 256 -16.44 -8.97 -18.02
N GLY A 257 -15.76 -9.66 -18.93
CA GLY A 257 -14.62 -9.11 -19.68
C GLY A 257 -13.38 -8.81 -18.81
N VAL A 258 -13.26 -9.47 -17.65
CA VAL A 258 -12.09 -9.37 -16.76
C VAL A 258 -11.17 -10.57 -17.01
N HIS A 259 -9.96 -10.29 -17.47
CA HIS A 259 -8.89 -11.26 -17.64
C HIS A 259 -7.85 -11.06 -16.54
N ALA A 260 -7.32 -12.16 -15.99
CA ALA A 260 -6.37 -12.09 -14.91
C ALA A 260 -5.26 -13.13 -15.03
N SER A 261 -4.04 -12.76 -14.64
CA SER A 261 -2.87 -13.64 -14.63
C SER A 261 -1.95 -13.33 -13.45
N ILE A 262 -1.19 -14.32 -12.95
CA ILE A 262 -0.22 -14.08 -11.87
C ILE A 262 0.99 -13.34 -12.45
N ALA A 263 1.23 -12.12 -11.96
CA ALA A 263 2.33 -11.26 -12.40
C ALA A 263 3.59 -11.42 -11.55
N LEU A 264 3.42 -11.67 -10.25
CA LEU A 264 4.49 -11.89 -9.27
C LEU A 264 4.02 -12.87 -8.22
N GLU A 265 4.89 -13.77 -7.77
CA GLU A 265 4.58 -14.75 -6.73
C GLU A 265 5.85 -15.11 -5.96
N LYS A 266 5.71 -15.98 -4.95
CA LYS A 266 6.84 -16.51 -4.17
C LYS A 266 7.58 -15.44 -3.38
N LEU A 267 6.84 -14.43 -2.93
CA LEU A 267 7.27 -13.45 -1.94
C LEU A 267 6.32 -13.52 -0.73
N HIS A 268 6.79 -13.01 0.40
CA HIS A 268 6.09 -13.10 1.67
C HIS A 268 5.37 -11.78 1.94
N ASN A 269 4.10 -11.88 2.28
CA ASN A 269 3.24 -10.77 2.71
C ASN A 269 3.29 -9.54 1.77
N LEU A 270 3.09 -9.77 0.47
CA LEU A 270 2.98 -8.70 -0.51
C LEU A 270 1.75 -7.83 -0.22
N ASN A 271 1.95 -6.56 0.10
CA ASN A 271 0.91 -5.67 0.63
C ASN A 271 0.76 -4.45 -0.29
N GLY A 272 1.13 -3.25 0.14
CA GLY A 272 1.14 -2.06 -0.69
C GLY A 272 1.90 -2.15 -2.01
N LEU A 273 1.38 -1.45 -3.01
CA LEU A 273 1.95 -1.22 -4.32
C LEU A 273 2.25 0.27 -4.52
N GLY A 274 3.06 0.60 -5.52
CA GLY A 274 3.27 2.00 -5.88
C GLY A 274 3.98 2.17 -7.21
N HIS A 275 3.89 3.37 -7.78
CA HIS A 275 4.64 3.73 -8.97
C HIS A 275 6.11 4.00 -8.62
N GLY A 276 7.03 3.48 -9.45
CA GLY A 276 8.47 3.63 -9.26
C GLY A 276 9.04 4.96 -9.77
N ARG A 277 10.36 4.97 -10.01
CA ARG A 277 11.16 6.13 -10.41
C ARG A 277 10.82 6.68 -11.80
N GLY A 278 10.37 5.83 -12.71
CA GLY A 278 10.38 6.15 -14.14
C GLY A 278 9.24 5.52 -14.92
N GLY A 279 8.16 6.30 -15.12
CA GLY A 279 7.05 5.94 -16.00
C GLY A 279 6.30 4.68 -15.58
N GLN A 280 5.41 4.22 -16.46
CA GLN A 280 4.48 3.10 -16.18
C GLN A 280 5.12 1.71 -16.13
N ASP A 281 6.45 1.59 -16.27
CA ASP A 281 7.15 0.31 -16.40
C ASP A 281 7.83 -0.14 -15.09
N GLU A 282 7.97 0.75 -14.09
CA GLU A 282 8.55 0.41 -12.77
C GLU A 282 7.47 0.39 -11.70
N ILE A 283 7.38 -0.72 -10.96
CA ILE A 283 6.41 -0.95 -9.90
C ILE A 283 7.12 -1.24 -8.59
N LEU A 284 6.62 -0.65 -7.52
CA LEU A 284 7.02 -0.90 -6.15
C LEU A 284 6.09 -1.94 -5.55
N VAL A 285 6.64 -2.94 -4.88
CA VAL A 285 5.86 -3.99 -4.22
C VAL A 285 6.42 -4.20 -2.82
N THR A 286 5.59 -3.98 -1.80
CA THR A 286 5.99 -4.07 -0.41
C THR A 286 5.80 -5.48 0.14
N GLY A 287 6.82 -6.06 0.76
CA GLY A 287 6.66 -7.17 1.71
C GLY A 287 6.50 -6.59 3.11
N CYS A 288 5.26 -6.41 3.56
CA CYS A 288 4.94 -5.51 4.68
C CYS A 288 5.60 -5.96 5.99
N VAL A 289 5.27 -7.15 6.48
CA VAL A 289 5.84 -7.67 7.74
C VAL A 289 7.35 -7.96 7.67
N ASP A 290 7.92 -8.09 6.48
CA ASP A 290 9.36 -8.30 6.29
C ASP A 290 10.16 -6.98 6.28
N GLY A 291 9.48 -5.84 6.16
CA GLY A 291 10.12 -4.53 5.99
C GLY A 291 10.93 -4.44 4.70
N LEU A 292 10.41 -5.02 3.61
CA LEU A 292 11.11 -5.09 2.31
C LEU A 292 10.33 -4.34 1.24
N LEU A 293 11.03 -3.51 0.46
CA LEU A 293 10.49 -2.92 -0.75
C LEU A 293 11.15 -3.55 -1.96
N HIS A 294 10.37 -4.25 -2.78
CA HIS A 294 10.81 -4.82 -4.03
C HIS A 294 10.58 -3.80 -5.15
N VAL A 295 11.66 -3.41 -5.83
CA VAL A 295 11.58 -2.56 -7.04
C VAL A 295 11.54 -3.49 -8.24
N GLY A 296 10.38 -3.54 -8.89
CA GLY A 296 10.07 -4.42 -10.00
C GLY A 296 10.00 -3.69 -11.34
N GLU A 297 10.32 -4.42 -12.40
CA GLU A 297 10.12 -3.98 -13.79
C GLU A 297 8.97 -4.79 -14.40
N ILE A 298 7.96 -4.10 -14.92
CA ILE A 298 6.84 -4.71 -15.64
C ILE A 298 7.34 -5.19 -17.01
N ARG A 299 7.05 -6.44 -17.34
CA ARG A 299 7.43 -7.08 -18.62
C ARG A 299 6.19 -7.60 -19.33
N GLY A 300 6.04 -7.16 -20.56
CA GLY A 300 4.96 -7.57 -21.46
C GLY A 300 4.69 -6.46 -22.47
N LYS A 301 3.95 -6.75 -23.53
CA LYS A 301 3.44 -5.69 -24.41
C LYS A 301 2.29 -4.98 -23.71
N LYS A 302 2.04 -3.71 -24.03
CA LYS A 302 0.98 -2.90 -23.41
C LYS A 302 -0.40 -3.59 -23.45
N GLU A 303 -0.72 -4.24 -24.56
CA GLU A 303 -1.99 -4.94 -24.82
C GLU A 303 -1.95 -6.45 -24.46
N SER A 304 -0.91 -6.92 -23.79
CA SER A 304 -0.78 -8.35 -23.45
C SER A 304 -1.82 -8.75 -22.40
N ASP A 305 -2.43 -9.93 -22.58
CA ASP A 305 -3.29 -10.57 -21.57
C ASP A 305 -2.51 -10.97 -20.31
N GLU A 306 -1.20 -11.19 -20.47
CA GLU A 306 -0.31 -11.59 -19.40
C GLU A 306 0.89 -10.66 -19.34
N LYS A 307 1.12 -10.08 -18.17
CA LYS A 307 2.33 -9.33 -17.83
C LYS A 307 2.94 -9.90 -16.56
N VAL A 308 4.27 -9.85 -16.49
CA VAL A 308 5.03 -10.34 -15.34
C VAL A 308 5.90 -9.24 -14.75
N ILE A 309 6.06 -9.25 -13.44
CA ILE A 309 6.92 -8.31 -12.73
C ILE A 309 8.25 -9.01 -12.44
N ARG A 310 9.34 -8.44 -12.93
CA ARG A 310 10.69 -8.90 -12.61
C ARG A 310 11.28 -8.01 -11.53
N VAL A 311 11.47 -8.55 -10.32
CA VAL A 311 12.18 -7.84 -9.24
C VAL A 311 13.63 -7.58 -9.64
N LYS A 312 14.06 -6.32 -9.55
CA LYS A 312 15.39 -5.83 -9.95
C LYS A 312 16.23 -5.48 -8.74
N GLU A 313 15.62 -4.83 -7.76
CA GLU A 313 16.26 -4.36 -6.54
C GLU A 313 15.38 -4.64 -5.33
N VAL A 314 16.01 -4.73 -4.15
CA VAL A 314 15.32 -4.84 -2.87
C VAL A 314 15.92 -3.84 -1.89
N VAL A 315 15.07 -3.00 -1.31
CA VAL A 315 15.42 -2.07 -0.24
C VAL A 315 14.95 -2.66 1.08
N GLU A 316 15.84 -2.67 2.08
CA GLU A 316 15.53 -3.20 3.41
C GLU A 316 15.27 -2.03 4.38
N PHE A 317 14.12 -2.08 5.03
CA PHE A 317 13.73 -1.17 6.12
C PHE A 317 13.79 -1.90 7.46
N ASP A 318 13.80 -1.15 8.56
CA ASP A 318 13.94 -1.72 9.90
C ASP A 318 12.62 -1.86 10.66
N SER A 319 11.49 -1.50 10.06
CA SER A 319 10.13 -1.76 10.57
C SER A 319 9.29 -2.39 9.47
N PRO A 320 8.07 -2.88 9.77
CA PRO A 320 7.12 -3.13 8.71
C PRO A 320 6.88 -1.82 7.98
N ILE A 321 6.60 -1.94 6.69
CA ILE A 321 6.38 -0.81 5.80
C ILE A 321 5.16 -1.11 4.94
N ASP A 322 4.52 -0.07 4.41
CA ASP A 322 3.28 -0.20 3.64
C ASP A 322 3.11 0.94 2.63
N ASN A 323 2.20 0.73 1.66
CA ASN A 323 1.82 1.60 0.53
C ASN A 323 2.92 2.62 0.13
N PRO A 324 3.98 2.15 -0.56
CA PRO A 324 5.19 2.92 -0.80
C PRO A 324 4.96 3.97 -1.90
N SER A 325 5.56 5.15 -1.74
CA SER A 325 5.57 6.18 -2.78
C SER A 325 6.99 6.48 -3.26
N TYR A 326 7.14 6.93 -4.50
CA TYR A 326 8.37 7.55 -4.96
C TYR A 326 8.25 9.07 -4.92
N PHE A 327 9.12 9.73 -4.15
CA PHE A 327 9.24 11.19 -4.14
C PHE A 327 10.26 11.61 -5.18
N ARG A 328 9.83 12.42 -6.16
CA ARG A 328 10.71 13.11 -7.10
C ARG A 328 10.95 14.53 -6.61
N ASP A 329 12.19 14.91 -6.35
CA ASP A 329 12.54 16.28 -5.95
C ASP A 329 12.48 17.21 -7.18
N PRO A 330 11.48 18.11 -7.30
CA PRO A 330 11.38 19.02 -8.43
C PRO A 330 12.45 20.12 -8.40
N TYR A 331 13.19 20.26 -7.29
CA TYR A 331 14.27 21.22 -7.09
C TYR A 331 15.66 20.56 -7.06
N ALA A 332 15.74 19.29 -7.49
CA ALA A 332 16.98 18.56 -7.67
C ALA A 332 17.90 19.29 -8.66
N ASN A 333 19.20 19.21 -8.41
CA ASN A 333 20.23 19.78 -9.26
C ASN A 333 21.53 18.95 -9.15
N GLY A 334 22.57 19.33 -9.89
CA GLY A 334 23.82 18.56 -9.94
C GLY A 334 24.58 18.41 -8.60
N THR A 335 24.19 19.14 -7.55
CA THR A 335 24.81 19.07 -6.22
C THR A 335 23.93 18.43 -5.15
N PHE A 336 22.61 18.39 -5.36
CA PHE A 336 21.66 17.89 -4.38
C PHE A 336 20.40 17.38 -5.07
N ASP A 337 19.99 16.17 -4.72
CA ASP A 337 18.78 15.52 -5.19
C ASP A 337 18.18 14.75 -4.01
N ALA A 338 17.00 15.18 -3.55
CA ALA A 338 16.31 14.52 -2.46
C ALA A 338 15.39 13.37 -2.90
N SER A 339 15.38 12.99 -4.18
CA SER A 339 14.48 11.94 -4.67
C SER A 339 14.74 10.59 -4.00
N GLY A 340 13.67 9.81 -3.78
CA GLY A 340 13.79 8.53 -3.09
C GLY A 340 12.45 7.88 -2.78
N PHE A 341 12.50 6.64 -2.32
CA PHE A 341 11.31 5.93 -1.86
C PHE A 341 10.93 6.38 -0.46
N VAL A 342 9.63 6.54 -0.23
CA VAL A 342 9.04 6.88 1.06
C VAL A 342 8.06 5.77 1.40
N SER A 343 8.12 5.28 2.64
CA SER A 343 7.16 4.29 3.11
C SER A 343 7.07 4.34 4.63
N THR A 344 5.96 3.86 5.16
CA THR A 344 5.60 4.02 6.55
C THR A 344 5.05 2.74 7.14
N GLY A 345 5.07 2.60 8.45
CA GLY A 345 4.49 1.45 9.14
C GLY A 345 4.63 1.54 10.65
N PRO A 346 4.16 0.52 11.37
CA PRO A 346 4.17 0.54 12.83
C PRO A 346 5.60 0.49 13.37
N THR A 347 5.87 1.31 14.39
CA THR A 347 7.09 1.21 15.20
C THR A 347 7.22 -0.16 15.84
N ARG A 348 6.09 -0.73 16.30
CA ARG A 348 6.01 -2.01 16.99
C ARG A 348 4.95 -2.90 16.32
N GLY A 349 5.30 -3.51 15.19
CA GLY A 349 4.43 -4.48 14.51
C GLY A 349 4.03 -5.67 15.39
N ILE A 350 4.84 -6.02 16.39
CA ILE A 350 4.53 -7.09 17.35
C ILE A 350 3.26 -6.85 18.16
N ASP A 351 2.84 -5.59 18.35
CA ASP A 351 1.67 -5.24 19.15
C ASP A 351 0.36 -5.31 18.31
N PHE A 352 0.46 -5.52 16.99
CA PHE A 352 -0.66 -5.49 16.04
C PHE A 352 -1.82 -6.41 16.44
N PHE A 353 -1.54 -7.68 16.75
CA PHE A 353 -2.59 -8.66 17.07
C PHE A 353 -3.36 -8.31 18.34
N GLU A 354 -2.72 -7.66 19.31
CA GLU A 354 -3.37 -7.20 20.53
C GLU A 354 -4.20 -5.93 20.28
N ASN A 355 -3.74 -5.06 19.39
CA ASN A 355 -4.27 -3.71 19.23
C ASN A 355 -5.34 -3.57 18.14
N LYS A 356 -5.32 -4.42 17.10
CA LYS A 356 -6.16 -4.25 15.89
C LYS A 356 -7.66 -4.08 16.19
N GLY A 357 -8.20 -4.76 17.20
CA GLY A 357 -9.61 -4.66 17.59
C GLY A 357 -9.95 -3.56 18.61
N LYS A 358 -8.96 -2.86 19.18
CA LYS A 358 -9.18 -1.92 20.29
C LYS A 358 -9.58 -0.54 19.78
N GLU A 359 -10.46 0.13 20.53
CA GLU A 359 -10.93 1.48 20.21
C GLU A 359 -9.90 2.56 20.55
N SER A 360 -9.25 2.45 21.71
CA SER A 360 -8.28 3.42 22.19
C SER A 360 -7.00 2.72 22.66
N VAL A 361 -5.97 2.82 21.83
CA VAL A 361 -4.61 2.40 22.08
C VAL A 361 -3.65 3.34 21.36
N LEU A 362 -2.42 3.40 21.84
CA LEU A 362 -1.33 4.07 21.12
C LEU A 362 -0.70 3.04 20.18
N ASP A 363 -0.85 3.28 18.88
CA ASP A 363 -0.15 2.51 17.83
C ASP A 363 0.92 3.42 17.21
N PRO A 364 2.15 3.38 17.73
CA PRO A 364 3.24 4.24 17.29
C PRO A 364 3.67 3.91 15.86
N VAL A 365 4.10 4.93 15.12
CA VAL A 365 4.39 4.86 13.70
C VAL A 365 5.75 5.44 13.34
N MET A 366 6.28 5.00 12.20
CA MET A 366 7.51 5.53 11.62
C MET A 366 7.36 5.73 10.12
N VAL A 367 8.04 6.74 9.58
CA VAL A 367 8.15 6.99 8.15
C VAL A 367 9.63 6.99 7.80
N TRP A 368 9.97 6.22 6.77
CA TRP A 368 11.32 6.05 6.26
C TRP A 368 11.47 6.68 4.90
N LYS A 369 12.69 7.15 4.61
CA LYS A 369 13.11 7.57 3.28
C LYS A 369 14.34 6.80 2.85
N ALA A 370 14.29 6.19 1.67
CA ALA A 370 15.42 5.50 1.06
C ALA A 370 15.92 6.30 -0.15
N THR A 371 17.16 6.79 -0.08
CA THR A 371 17.81 7.54 -1.17
C THR A 371 19.00 6.75 -1.76
N PRO A 372 19.34 6.93 -3.04
CA PRO A 372 20.52 6.30 -3.62
C PRO A 372 21.82 6.80 -2.95
N ARG A 373 22.76 5.90 -2.63
CA ARG A 373 24.06 6.28 -2.04
C ARG A 373 24.93 7.09 -3.03
N SER A 374 25.55 8.17 -2.53
CA SER A 374 26.43 9.07 -3.26
C SER A 374 27.49 8.33 -4.11
N GLY A 375 27.61 8.69 -5.39
CA GLY A 375 28.59 8.13 -6.33
C GLY A 375 28.06 6.98 -7.20
N LYS A 376 26.89 6.42 -6.86
CA LYS A 376 26.10 5.61 -7.80
C LYS A 376 25.07 6.53 -8.43
N LYS A 377 25.31 6.95 -9.68
CA LYS A 377 24.27 7.59 -10.49
C LYS A 377 23.13 6.60 -10.66
N GLU A 378 21.90 7.10 -10.64
CA GLU A 378 20.74 6.43 -11.23
C GLU A 378 21.17 5.90 -12.60
N ARG A 379 21.21 4.57 -12.73
CA ARG A 379 21.35 3.95 -14.04
C ARG A 379 19.93 3.74 -14.52
N ASP A 380 19.56 4.39 -15.62
CA ASP A 380 18.41 3.98 -16.42
C ASP A 380 18.51 2.46 -16.60
N GLY A 381 17.48 1.72 -16.17
CA GLY A 381 17.47 0.25 -16.01
C GLY A 381 17.70 -0.60 -17.27
N ARG A 382 18.36 -0.07 -18.30
CA ARG A 382 18.64 -0.68 -19.61
C ARG A 382 19.93 -1.50 -19.67
N GLY A 383 20.59 -1.79 -18.56
CA GLY A 383 21.89 -2.47 -18.60
C GLY A 383 22.16 -3.38 -17.41
N GLU A 384 21.55 -4.56 -17.37
CA GLU A 384 22.18 -5.75 -16.78
C GLU A 384 21.50 -7.04 -17.28
N GLN A 385 22.17 -7.69 -18.25
CA GLN A 385 22.00 -9.11 -18.56
C GLN A 385 22.85 -9.90 -17.56
N ASP A 386 22.34 -10.17 -16.37
CA ASP A 386 22.66 -11.42 -15.69
C ASP A 386 21.68 -11.72 -14.55
N GLY A 387 21.36 -12.99 -14.39
CA GLY A 387 20.27 -13.51 -13.54
C GLY A 387 20.58 -13.56 -12.05
N THR A 388 21.32 -12.59 -11.49
CA THR A 388 21.61 -12.53 -10.05
C THR A 388 21.00 -11.25 -9.45
N VAL A 389 20.14 -11.41 -8.44
CA VAL A 389 19.61 -10.28 -7.66
C VAL A 389 20.79 -9.52 -7.07
N ALA A 390 21.02 -8.28 -7.51
CA ALA A 390 22.07 -7.43 -7.00
C ALA A 390 21.87 -7.24 -5.48
N GLY A 391 22.95 -7.39 -4.72
CA GLY A 391 22.92 -7.57 -3.26
C GLY A 391 22.03 -6.57 -2.50
N SER A 392 21.25 -7.11 -1.56
CA SER A 392 20.28 -6.37 -0.76
C SER A 392 20.90 -5.20 0.00
N GLY A 393 20.19 -4.07 0.07
CA GLY A 393 20.49 -2.91 0.92
C GLY A 393 21.78 -2.11 0.65
N LYS A 394 22.72 -2.57 -0.20
CA LYS A 394 24.04 -1.93 -0.36
C LYS A 394 24.03 -0.61 -1.15
N ASN A 395 22.96 -0.33 -1.89
CA ASN A 395 22.85 0.82 -2.78
C ASN A 395 22.08 1.98 -2.18
N TRP A 396 21.40 1.77 -1.06
CA TRP A 396 20.43 2.70 -0.49
C TRP A 396 20.93 3.23 0.85
N ASP A 397 20.70 4.51 1.08
CA ASP A 397 20.75 5.13 2.39
C ASP A 397 19.31 5.23 2.90
N VAL A 398 19.01 4.47 3.95
CA VAL A 398 17.67 4.37 4.52
C VAL A 398 17.68 5.11 5.86
N SER A 399 16.89 6.18 5.94
CA SER A 399 16.88 7.09 7.08
C SER A 399 15.46 7.28 7.61
N LEU A 400 15.35 7.44 8.92
CA LEU A 400 14.09 7.75 9.56
C LEU A 400 13.76 9.22 9.29
N LEU A 401 12.63 9.47 8.64
CA LEU A 401 12.18 10.81 8.27
C LEU A 401 11.25 11.41 9.33
N PHE A 402 10.38 10.59 9.90
CA PHE A 402 9.42 10.99 10.93
C PHE A 402 9.04 9.79 11.81
N GLN A 403 8.69 10.04 13.07
CA GLN A 403 8.09 9.05 13.96
C GLN A 403 7.10 9.72 14.91
N ASP A 404 6.06 8.96 15.29
CA ASP A 404 5.09 9.35 16.30
C ASP A 404 4.87 8.23 17.30
N ASP A 405 4.64 8.59 18.56
CA ASP A 405 4.44 7.66 19.65
C ASP A 405 2.99 7.14 19.76
N GLY A 406 2.16 7.46 18.76
CA GLY A 406 0.75 7.09 18.66
C GLY A 406 -0.22 8.17 19.13
N ARG A 407 0.29 9.32 19.63
CA ARG A 407 -0.55 10.41 20.15
C ARG A 407 -1.07 11.36 19.08
N ARG A 408 -0.31 11.61 18.01
CA ARG A 408 -0.73 12.47 16.89
C ARG A 408 -1.35 11.66 15.76
N LEU A 409 -0.83 10.46 15.51
CA LEU A 409 -1.32 9.55 14.49
C LEU A 409 -1.34 8.12 15.04
N ARG A 410 -2.50 7.46 14.94
CA ARG A 410 -2.65 6.04 15.25
C ARG A 410 -2.59 5.25 13.96
N THR A 411 -1.68 4.27 13.89
CA THR A 411 -1.38 3.47 12.68
C THR A 411 -0.89 4.31 11.50
N SER A 412 -0.14 3.69 10.61
CA SER A 412 0.29 4.32 9.37
C SER A 412 0.35 3.28 8.28
N SER A 413 -0.20 3.59 7.12
CA SER A 413 -0.24 2.70 5.96
C SER A 413 0.25 3.38 4.68
N ALA A 414 0.01 4.69 4.49
CA ALA A 414 0.60 5.42 3.37
C ALA A 414 1.26 6.73 3.81
N SER A 415 2.29 7.14 3.06
CA SER A 415 3.02 8.38 3.31
C SER A 415 3.55 8.99 2.02
N VAL A 416 3.32 10.29 1.82
CA VAL A 416 3.64 10.99 0.57
C VAL A 416 4.31 12.33 0.86
N LEU A 417 5.38 12.65 0.13
CA LEU A 417 6.07 13.93 0.22
C LEU A 417 5.60 14.90 -0.87
N VAL A 418 5.33 16.14 -0.47
CA VAL A 418 5.06 17.27 -1.36
C VAL A 418 6.14 18.33 -1.13
N ALA A 419 6.96 18.60 -2.15
CA ALA A 419 8.06 19.54 -2.04
C ALA A 419 7.57 20.98 -1.80
N ILE A 420 8.29 21.71 -0.96
CA ILE A 420 8.09 23.16 -0.75
C ILE A 420 9.12 23.90 -1.59
N ASP A 421 8.73 25.01 -2.24
CA ASP A 421 9.70 25.84 -2.97
C ASP A 421 10.78 26.32 -1.98
N PRO A 422 12.06 26.03 -2.23
CA PRO A 422 13.14 26.45 -1.34
C PRO A 422 13.16 27.95 -1.09
N LYS A 423 12.63 28.78 -1.99
CA LYS A 423 12.49 30.23 -1.79
C LYS A 423 11.56 30.59 -0.63
N GLU A 424 10.56 29.75 -0.33
CA GLU A 424 9.63 29.92 0.79
C GLU A 424 10.28 29.54 2.13
N GLU A 425 11.32 28.69 2.10
CA GLU A 425 12.01 28.16 3.28
C GLU A 425 13.44 28.71 3.44
N GLY A 426 13.70 29.93 2.94
CA GLY A 426 15.01 30.59 3.10
C GLY A 426 16.18 29.84 2.45
N GLY A 427 15.91 29.08 1.40
CA GLY A 427 16.86 28.23 0.67
C GLY A 427 16.94 26.79 1.15
N ARG A 428 16.31 26.44 2.28
CA ARG A 428 16.30 25.06 2.81
C ARG A 428 15.49 24.14 1.90
N ARG A 429 15.91 22.88 1.78
CA ARG A 429 15.18 21.83 1.07
C ARG A 429 14.25 21.14 2.07
N ARG A 430 12.95 21.40 1.94
CA ARG A 430 11.92 20.89 2.84
C ARG A 430 10.70 20.41 2.06
N ALA A 431 9.91 19.58 2.69
CA ALA A 431 8.64 19.09 2.16
C ALA A 431 7.58 19.01 3.25
N TRP A 432 6.32 19.02 2.82
CA TRP A 432 5.22 18.49 3.62
C TRP A 432 5.16 16.98 3.44
N LEU A 433 5.29 16.25 4.53
CA LEU A 433 5.08 14.81 4.62
C LEU A 433 3.66 14.57 5.10
N PHE A 434 2.82 14.04 4.21
CA PHE A 434 1.49 13.57 4.55
C PHE A 434 1.57 12.11 4.99
N VAL A 435 0.86 11.75 6.06
CA VAL A 435 0.82 10.39 6.60
C VAL A 435 -0.61 10.04 6.98
N THR A 436 -1.05 8.85 6.58
CA THR A 436 -2.40 8.32 6.86
C THR A 436 -2.35 6.91 7.43
N GLY A 437 -3.46 6.41 7.96
CA GLY A 437 -3.55 5.08 8.56
C GLY A 437 -4.96 4.48 8.57
N TYR A 438 -5.04 3.15 8.48
CA TYR A 438 -6.30 2.38 8.50
C TYR A 438 -7.13 2.51 9.80
N GLN A 439 -6.54 2.98 10.90
CA GLN A 439 -7.25 3.32 12.15
C GLN A 439 -6.99 4.76 12.61
N ALA A 440 -6.46 5.60 11.73
CA ALA A 440 -6.18 7.00 12.02
C ALA A 440 -7.48 7.82 12.04
N SER A 441 -7.57 8.77 12.97
CA SER A 441 -8.73 9.68 12.98
C SER A 441 -8.66 10.73 11.87
N ASN A 442 -7.46 11.07 11.40
CA ASN A 442 -7.19 12.01 10.33
C ASN A 442 -5.84 11.68 9.68
N VAL A 443 -5.69 12.03 8.40
CA VAL A 443 -4.40 12.32 7.76
C VAL A 443 -3.73 13.48 8.50
N ILE A 444 -2.43 13.37 8.72
CA ILE A 444 -1.60 14.47 9.23
C ILE A 444 -0.62 14.93 8.16
N ALA A 445 -0.21 16.19 8.22
CA ALA A 445 0.88 16.74 7.44
C ALA A 445 1.93 17.34 8.36
N VAL A 446 3.19 16.96 8.18
CA VAL A 446 4.32 17.46 8.97
C VAL A 446 5.42 18.00 8.07
N LYS A 447 6.07 19.09 8.48
CA LYS A 447 7.17 19.66 7.69
C LYS A 447 8.48 18.95 8.04
N VAL A 448 9.16 18.42 7.03
CA VAL A 448 10.42 17.67 7.19
C VAL A 448 11.54 18.29 6.38
N ASP A 449 12.78 18.12 6.85
CA ASP A 449 13.99 18.41 6.08
C ASP A 449 14.30 17.23 5.14
N LEU A 450 14.80 17.53 3.93
CA LEU A 450 15.00 16.57 2.86
C LEU A 450 16.44 16.13 2.62
#